data_AF-A0A2I0KAN1-F1
#
_entry.id   AF-A0A2I0KAN1-F1
#
_cell.length_a   1.000
_cell.length_b   1.000
_cell.length_c   1.000
_cell.angle_alpha   90.00
_cell.angle_beta   90.00
_cell.angle_gamma   90.00
#
_symmetry.space_group_name_H-M   'P 1'
#
loop_
_entity.id
_entity.type
_entity.pdbx_description
1 polymer ?
#
loop_
_entity_poly.entity_id
_entity_poly.type
_entity_poly.pdbx_seq_one_letter_code
_entity_poly.pdbx_strand_id
1 'polypeptide(L)'
;MWGGVIVWNPPKCLREPESGHPAKHKISSHDLQMINEVFMGQLRQLFGLTSDSLFLGRLGKAIQLTSDKGFTEWELDVLSRQHACFNLHSCATTLGSLSRLVQSLPRMIIMDEIGKQVDFSLEAAKQAENDASLGIFDSSADSSRQARSLAEDAFFHPSIMSVSYYSFEHCFAVYSVCYSTL
;
A
#
# COMPACT_ATOMS: atom_id res chain seq x y z
N MET A 1 -13.41 11.78 0.74
CA MET A 1 -12.02 12.30 0.74
C MET A 1 -11.95 13.45 -0.23
N TRP A 2 -11.48 14.62 0.22
CA TRP A 2 -11.30 15.79 -0.64
C TRP A 2 -9.80 16.08 -0.64
N GLY A 3 -9.13 15.83 -1.76
CA GLY A 3 -7.73 16.23 -1.95
C GLY A 3 -7.65 17.74 -2.11
N GLY A 4 -6.62 18.38 -1.57
CA GLY A 4 -6.40 19.82 -1.70
C GLY A 4 -5.19 20.12 -2.58
N VAL A 5 -5.26 21.20 -3.35
CA VAL A 5 -4.14 21.70 -4.16
C VAL A 5 -3.66 23.01 -3.54
N ILE A 6 -2.34 23.16 -3.39
CA ILE A 6 -1.71 24.41 -2.99
C ILE A 6 -1.05 25.01 -4.23
N VAL A 7 -1.50 26.21 -4.61
CA VAL A 7 -0.84 26.99 -5.66
C VAL A 7 0.01 28.05 -4.97
N TRP A 8 1.33 27.90 -5.05
CA TRP A 8 2.27 28.90 -4.56
C TRP A 8 2.72 29.81 -5.70
N ASN A 9 2.55 31.13 -5.52
CA ASN A 9 2.94 32.13 -6.51
C ASN A 9 4.20 32.89 -6.04
N PRO A 10 5.37 32.71 -6.67
CA PRO A 10 6.60 33.43 -6.31
C PRO A 10 6.49 34.94 -6.56
N PRO A 11 6.84 35.80 -5.58
CA PRO A 11 6.74 37.26 -5.74
C PRO A 11 7.74 37.86 -6.75
N LYS A 12 8.73 37.10 -7.23
CA LYS A 12 9.84 37.57 -8.09
C LYS A 12 9.68 37.29 -9.59
N CYS A 13 8.58 36.67 -10.03
CA CYS A 13 8.37 36.36 -11.45
C CYS A 13 7.91 37.55 -12.32
N LEU A 14 7.77 38.76 -11.73
CA LEU A 14 7.32 39.97 -12.43
C LEU A 14 8.46 40.90 -12.88
N ARG A 15 9.74 40.53 -12.72
CA ARG A 15 10.87 41.34 -13.19
C ARG A 15 11.68 40.57 -14.22
N GLU A 16 11.79 41.13 -15.42
CA GLU A 16 12.62 40.60 -16.51
C GLU A 16 14.07 40.40 -16.03
N PRO A 17 14.70 39.26 -16.37
CA PRO A 17 16.09 39.03 -15.99
C PRO A 17 17.03 39.90 -16.84
N GLU A 18 17.66 40.92 -16.27
CA GLU A 18 18.67 41.75 -16.97
C GLU A 18 20.00 41.02 -17.25
N SER A 19 20.09 39.70 -17.07
CA SER A 19 21.29 38.94 -17.42
C SER A 19 20.92 37.49 -17.72
N GLY A 20 21.41 36.97 -18.86
CA GLY A 20 21.06 35.68 -19.49
C GLY A 20 21.47 34.41 -18.74
N HIS A 21 21.27 34.36 -17.43
CA HIS A 21 21.38 33.15 -16.62
C HIS A 21 20.05 32.90 -15.92
N PRO A 22 19.44 31.71 -16.04
CA PRO A 22 18.19 31.40 -15.34
C PRO A 22 18.46 31.52 -13.83
N ALA A 23 17.89 32.54 -13.21
CA ALA A 23 18.02 32.75 -11.78
C ALA A 23 17.45 31.52 -11.06
N LYS A 24 18.28 30.80 -10.30
CA LYS A 24 17.81 29.74 -9.41
C LYS A 24 16.92 30.39 -8.34
N HIS A 25 15.62 30.43 -8.58
CA HIS A 25 14.64 30.89 -7.62
C HIS A 25 14.56 29.86 -6.49
N LYS A 26 15.21 30.17 -5.36
CA LYS A 26 15.04 29.40 -4.13
C LYS A 26 13.75 29.86 -3.45
N ILE A 27 12.89 28.90 -3.11
CA ILE A 27 11.70 29.12 -2.28
C ILE A 27 12.19 29.52 -0.88
N SER A 28 11.55 30.49 -0.24
CA SER A 28 11.91 30.89 1.12
C SER A 28 11.53 29.79 2.11
N SER A 29 12.29 29.65 3.21
CA SER A 29 11.99 28.65 4.24
C SER A 29 10.59 28.82 4.86
N HIS A 30 10.12 30.07 4.95
CA HIS A 30 8.78 30.40 5.44
C HIS A 30 7.68 29.91 4.49
N ASP A 31 7.86 30.11 3.18
CA ASP A 31 6.91 29.62 2.17
C ASP A 31 6.89 28.08 2.12
N LEU A 32 8.04 27.44 2.30
CA LEU A 32 8.15 25.99 2.41
C LEU A 32 7.42 25.45 3.65
N GLN A 33 7.52 26.12 4.81
CA GLN A 33 6.77 25.73 6.01
C GLN A 33 5.26 25.74 5.77
N MET A 34 4.71 26.80 5.18
CA MET A 34 3.28 26.87 4.87
C MET A 34 2.82 25.75 3.91
N ILE A 35 3.64 25.42 2.91
CA ILE A 35 3.34 24.31 1.99
C ILE A 35 3.41 22.96 2.72
N ASN A 36 4.42 22.78 3.58
CA ASN A 36 4.65 21.56 4.33
C ASN A 36 3.54 21.29 5.35
N GLU A 37 3.04 22.32 6.03
CA GLU A 37 1.90 22.20 6.96
C GLU A 37 0.69 21.58 6.27
N VAL A 38 0.25 22.14 5.14
CA VAL A 38 -0.92 21.62 4.42
C VAL A 38 -0.66 20.21 3.87
N PHE A 39 0.54 19.93 3.36
CA PHE A 39 0.90 18.57 2.93
C PHE A 39 0.83 17.56 4.09
N MET A 40 1.36 17.92 5.26
CA MET A 40 1.32 17.08 6.45
C MET A 40 -0.12 16.87 6.95
N GLY A 41 -0.97 17.90 6.86
CA GLY A 41 -2.39 17.79 7.18
C GLY A 41 -3.10 16.77 6.28
N GLN A 42 -2.87 16.84 4.96
CA GLN A 42 -3.42 15.89 4.00
C GLN A 42 -2.89 14.47 4.21
N LEU A 43 -1.59 14.33 4.48
CA LEU A 43 -0.96 13.03 4.73
C LEU A 43 -1.53 12.37 5.98
N ARG A 44 -1.71 13.13 7.07
CA ARG A 44 -2.34 12.63 8.31
C ARG A 44 -3.79 12.22 8.07
N GLN A 45 -4.53 12.96 7.25
CA GLN A 45 -5.88 12.59 6.86
C GLN A 45 -5.92 11.28 6.05
N LEU A 46 -4.96 11.04 5.16
CA LEU A 46 -4.85 9.79 4.40
C LEU A 46 -4.65 8.58 5.33
N PHE A 47 -3.84 8.76 6.38
CA PHE A 47 -3.60 7.75 7.40
C PHE A 47 -4.70 7.67 8.48
N GLY A 48 -5.78 8.47 8.36
CA GLY A 48 -6.88 8.48 9.33
C GLY A 48 -6.56 9.16 10.67
N LEU A 49 -5.41 9.83 10.78
CA LEU A 49 -5.01 10.60 11.95
C LEU A 49 -5.64 11.99 11.90
N THR A 50 -6.93 12.08 12.23
CA THR A 50 -7.64 13.37 12.25
C THR A 50 -7.32 14.13 13.53
N SER A 51 -6.62 15.26 13.42
CA SER A 51 -6.74 16.32 14.43
C SER A 51 -8.06 17.04 14.17
N ASP A 52 -8.81 17.36 15.23
CA ASP A 52 -10.08 18.09 15.13
C ASP A 52 -9.89 19.35 14.28
N SER A 53 -10.49 19.36 13.10
CA SER A 53 -10.50 20.54 12.25
C SER A 53 -11.45 21.53 12.88
N LEU A 54 -10.92 22.52 13.61
CA LEU A 54 -11.69 23.68 14.01
C LEU A 54 -12.07 24.42 12.72
N PHE A 55 -13.28 24.16 12.23
CA PHE A 55 -13.95 24.91 11.18
C PHE A 55 -14.23 26.33 11.69
N LEU A 56 -13.21 27.16 11.76
CA LEU A 56 -13.34 28.56 12.12
C LEU A 56 -13.78 29.35 10.89
N GLY A 57 -15.11 29.48 10.75
CA GLY A 57 -15.79 30.64 10.17
C GLY A 57 -15.41 31.10 8.74
N ARG A 58 -16.38 30.98 7.82
CA ARG A 58 -16.66 31.88 6.68
C ARG A 58 -15.60 32.16 5.60
N LEU A 59 -14.37 31.66 5.68
CA LEU A 59 -13.34 31.83 4.63
C LEU A 59 -12.84 30.52 3.99
N GLY A 60 -13.53 29.39 4.19
CA GLY A 60 -13.19 28.13 3.51
C GLY A 60 -11.76 27.62 3.75
N LYS A 61 -11.08 28.12 4.79
CA LYS A 61 -9.70 27.75 5.11
C LYS A 61 -9.72 26.73 6.23
N ALA A 62 -9.70 25.45 5.86
CA ALA A 62 -9.45 24.38 6.82
C ALA A 62 -7.98 24.47 7.24
N ILE A 63 -7.72 25.07 8.40
CA ILE A 63 -6.42 24.99 9.04
C ILE A 63 -6.42 23.68 9.80
N GLN A 64 -5.89 22.63 9.17
CA GLN A 64 -5.54 21.41 9.90
C GLN A 64 -4.49 21.81 10.93
N LEU A 65 -4.74 21.50 12.20
CA LEU A 65 -3.77 21.66 13.28
C LEU A 65 -2.61 20.71 12.99
N THR A 66 -1.65 21.20 12.23
CA THR A 66 -0.41 20.52 11.89
C THR A 66 0.56 20.83 13.01
N SER A 67 0.93 19.79 13.75
CA SER A 67 2.09 19.89 14.65
C SER A 67 3.29 20.33 13.80
N ASP A 68 3.98 21.38 14.23
CA ASP A 68 5.24 21.88 13.63
C ASP A 68 6.31 20.77 13.50
N LYS A 69 6.14 19.66 14.25
CA LYS A 69 7.05 18.51 14.31
C LYS A 69 6.63 17.29 13.44
N GLY A 70 5.63 17.40 12.57
CA GLY A 70 5.25 16.31 11.66
C GLY A 70 4.42 15.20 12.33
N PHE A 71 4.93 13.95 12.35
CA PHE A 71 4.31 12.83 13.07
C PHE A 71 4.97 12.64 14.44
N THR A 72 4.16 12.34 15.45
CA THR A 72 4.66 11.97 16.77
C THR A 72 5.02 10.48 16.80
N GLU A 73 5.89 10.07 17.72
CA GLU A 73 6.32 8.66 17.83
C GLU A 73 5.15 7.70 18.10
N TRP A 74 4.18 8.10 18.92
CA TRP A 74 3.01 7.27 19.21
C TRP A 74 2.09 7.12 17.99
N GLU A 75 1.99 8.14 17.13
CA GLU A 75 1.22 8.05 15.89
C GLU A 75 1.85 7.05 14.93
N LEU A 76 3.17 7.07 14.83
CA LEU A 76 3.91 6.13 14.00
C LEU A 76 3.77 4.70 14.52
N ASP A 77 3.85 4.51 15.84
CA ASP A 77 3.66 3.21 16.49
C ASP A 77 2.25 2.64 16.25
N VAL A 78 1.20 3.47 16.42
CA VAL A 78 -0.18 3.08 16.12
C VAL A 78 -0.34 2.66 14.65
N LEU A 79 0.23 3.43 13.72
CA LEU A 79 0.19 3.10 12.29
C LEU A 79 0.95 1.81 11.97
N SER A 80 2.11 1.60 12.59
CA SER A 80 2.92 0.38 12.43
C SER A 80 2.13 -0.86 12.86
N ARG A 81 1.52 -0.82 14.04
CA ARG A 81 0.68 -1.90 14.57
C ARG A 81 -0.53 -2.18 13.68
N GLN A 82 -1.22 -1.13 13.23
CA GLN A 82 -2.35 -1.25 12.32
C GLN A 82 -1.93 -1.92 11.00
N HIS A 83 -0.78 -1.52 10.45
CA HIS A 83 -0.23 -2.12 9.24
C HIS A 83 0.17 -3.59 9.44
N ALA A 84 0.77 -3.94 10.57
CA ALA A 84 1.12 -5.33 10.88
C ALA A 84 -0.12 -6.23 10.95
N CYS A 85 -1.17 -5.79 11.65
CA CYS A 85 -2.44 -6.50 11.71
C CYS A 85 -3.08 -6.65 10.32
N PHE A 86 -3.08 -5.59 9.51
CA PHE A 86 -3.59 -5.62 8.14
C PHE A 86 -2.80 -6.60 7.27
N ASN A 87 -1.47 -6.59 7.35
CA ASN A 87 -0.62 -7.50 6.58
C ASN A 87 -0.84 -8.97 6.95
N LEU A 88 -0.96 -9.28 8.24
CA LEU A 88 -1.27 -10.63 8.70
C LEU A 88 -2.65 -11.10 8.23
N HIS A 89 -3.66 -10.23 8.33
CA HIS A 89 -5.01 -10.53 7.84
C HIS A 89 -5.02 -10.75 6.31
N SER A 90 -4.34 -9.89 5.55
CA SER A 90 -4.19 -10.04 4.10
C SER A 90 -3.46 -11.34 3.76
N CYS A 91 -2.37 -11.67 4.45
CA CYS A 91 -1.64 -12.93 4.29
C CYS A 91 -2.56 -14.14 4.49
N ALA A 92 -3.29 -14.19 5.61
CA ALA A 92 -4.24 -15.26 5.90
C ALA A 92 -5.34 -15.38 4.84
N THR A 93 -5.86 -14.25 4.35
CA THR A 93 -6.87 -14.22 3.30
C THR A 93 -6.33 -14.73 1.96
N THR A 94 -5.09 -14.36 1.61
CA THR A 94 -4.41 -14.81 0.39
C THR A 94 -4.13 -16.30 0.42
N LEU A 95 -3.54 -16.81 1.52
CA LEU A 95 -3.30 -18.25 1.70
C LEU A 95 -4.61 -19.06 1.73
N GLY A 96 -5.65 -18.54 2.38
CA GLY A 96 -6.98 -19.15 2.35
C GLY A 96 -7.61 -19.17 0.95
N SER A 97 -7.32 -18.16 0.12
CA SER A 97 -7.76 -18.13 -1.28
C SER A 97 -6.96 -19.09 -2.16
N LEU A 98 -5.65 -19.21 -1.93
CA LEU A 98 -4.79 -20.20 -2.56
C LEU A 98 -5.27 -21.62 -2.26
N SER A 99 -5.58 -21.92 -0.98
CA SER A 99 -6.10 -23.22 -0.57
C SER A 99 -7.40 -23.58 -1.29
N ARG A 100 -8.35 -22.63 -1.40
CA ARG A 100 -9.60 -22.83 -2.15
C ARG A 100 -9.36 -23.04 -3.65
N LEU A 101 -8.40 -22.32 -4.24
CA LEU A 101 -8.04 -22.46 -5.66
C LEU A 101 -7.46 -23.84 -5.96
N VAL A 102 -6.57 -24.33 -5.09
CA VAL A 102 -6.01 -25.68 -5.19
C VAL A 102 -7.10 -26.74 -5.09
N GLN A 103 -8.08 -26.56 -4.20
CA GLN A 103 -9.20 -27.49 -4.05
C GLN A 103 -10.15 -27.49 -5.25
N SER A 104 -10.38 -26.35 -5.89
CA SER A 104 -11.28 -26.25 -7.05
C SER A 104 -10.69 -26.79 -8.35
N LEU A 105 -9.36 -26.86 -8.45
CA LEU A 105 -8.63 -27.32 -9.64
C LEU A 105 -7.79 -28.58 -9.33
N PRO A 106 -8.40 -29.77 -9.22
CA PRO A 106 -7.73 -31.00 -8.79
C PRO A 106 -6.66 -31.52 -9.77
N ARG A 107 -6.49 -30.92 -10.96
CA ARG A 107 -5.43 -31.23 -11.92
C ARG A 107 -4.29 -30.21 -11.94
N MET A 108 -4.27 -29.25 -11.01
CA MET A 108 -3.20 -28.26 -10.92
C MET A 108 -1.92 -28.91 -10.37
N ILE A 109 -0.83 -28.84 -11.14
CA ILE A 109 0.50 -29.26 -10.67
C ILE A 109 1.06 -28.13 -9.83
N ILE A 110 1.09 -28.31 -8.51
CA ILE A 110 1.74 -27.37 -7.59
C ILE A 110 3.24 -27.64 -7.64
N MET A 111 4.02 -26.59 -7.95
CA MET A 111 5.48 -26.67 -7.88
C MET A 111 5.92 -26.63 -6.42
N ASP A 112 6.97 -27.39 -6.07
CA ASP A 112 7.53 -27.42 -4.71
C ASP A 112 7.95 -26.03 -4.20
N GLU A 113 8.30 -25.12 -5.12
CA GLU A 113 8.64 -23.73 -4.81
C GLU A 113 7.48 -22.97 -4.16
N ILE A 114 6.25 -23.19 -4.61
CA ILE A 114 5.04 -22.58 -4.02
C ILE A 114 4.83 -23.12 -2.61
N GLY A 115 5.04 -24.43 -2.40
CA GLY A 115 4.95 -25.05 -1.07
C GLY A 115 5.93 -24.40 -0.09
N LYS A 116 7.20 -24.24 -0.50
CA LYS A 116 8.22 -23.54 0.31
C LYS A 116 7.85 -22.09 0.61
N GLN A 117 7.33 -21.35 -0.37
CA GLN A 117 6.90 -19.96 -0.17
C GLN A 117 5.75 -19.85 0.84
N VAL A 118 4.79 -20.79 0.80
CA VAL A 118 3.70 -20.88 1.77
C VAL A 118 4.23 -21.21 3.16
N ASP A 119 5.16 -22.16 3.28
CA ASP A 119 5.77 -22.53 4.56
C ASP A 119 6.53 -21.34 5.18
N PHE A 120 7.39 -20.67 4.40
CA PHE A 120 8.11 -19.47 4.86
C PHE A 120 7.16 -18.31 5.20
N SER A 121 6.07 -18.14 4.44
CA SER A 121 5.05 -17.14 4.74
C SER A 121 4.38 -17.42 6.10
N LEU A 122 4.06 -18.68 6.39
CA LEU A 122 3.45 -19.09 7.64
C LEU A 122 4.42 -18.96 8.82
N GLU A 123 5.69 -19.30 8.64
CA GLU A 123 6.74 -19.10 9.65
C GLU A 123 6.92 -17.61 9.97
N ALA A 124 7.02 -16.75 8.95
CA ALA A 124 7.12 -15.30 9.13
C ALA A 124 5.86 -14.71 9.80
N ALA A 125 4.67 -15.23 9.49
CA ALA A 125 3.43 -14.81 10.15
C ALA A 125 3.41 -15.18 11.65
N LYS A 126 3.85 -16.39 11.99
CA LYS A 126 4.00 -16.84 13.39
C LYS A 126 5.05 -16.00 14.13
N GLN A 127 6.15 -15.66 13.46
CA GLN A 127 7.17 -14.79 14.04
C GLN A 127 6.62 -13.39 14.32
N ALA A 128 5.86 -12.81 13.39
CA ALA A 128 5.22 -11.51 13.59
C ALA A 128 4.24 -11.51 14.77
N GLU A 129 3.48 -12.60 14.96
CA GLU A 129 2.59 -12.77 16.11
C GLU A 129 3.36 -12.88 17.43
N ASN A 130 4.43 -13.67 17.46
CA ASN A 130 5.31 -13.78 18.63
C ASN A 130 5.94 -12.43 18.98
N ASP A 131 6.50 -11.71 18.01
CA ASP A 131 7.11 -10.40 18.21
C ASP A 131 6.09 -9.37 18.71
N ALA A 132 4.85 -9.42 18.20
CA ALA A 132 3.75 -8.59 18.70
C ALA A 132 3.40 -8.93 20.17
N SER A 133 3.43 -10.21 20.55
CA SER A 133 3.18 -10.64 21.94
C SER A 133 4.29 -10.19 22.90
N LEU A 134 5.53 -10.09 22.40
CA LEU A 134 6.70 -9.59 23.15
C LEU A 134 6.75 -8.05 23.21
N GLY A 135 5.89 -7.35 22.46
CA GLY A 135 5.85 -5.89 22.38
C GLY A 135 6.91 -5.28 21.46
N ILE A 136 7.52 -6.07 20.57
CA ILE A 136 8.53 -5.62 19.61
C ILE A 136 7.86 -5.34 18.26
N PHE A 137 7.23 -4.17 18.14
CA PHE A 137 6.38 -3.85 16.99
C PHE A 137 7.14 -3.61 15.69
N ASP A 138 8.37 -3.11 15.73
CA ASP A 138 9.18 -2.89 14.52
C ASP A 138 9.52 -4.22 13.83
N SER A 139 10.01 -5.20 14.59
CA SER A 139 10.29 -6.56 14.09
C SER A 139 9.01 -7.24 13.60
N SER A 140 7.91 -7.10 14.35
CA SER A 140 6.60 -7.64 13.96
C SER A 140 6.12 -7.05 12.62
N ALA A 141 6.30 -5.74 12.40
CA ALA A 141 5.93 -5.09 11.16
C ALA A 141 6.75 -5.62 9.97
N ASP A 142 8.07 -5.80 10.14
CA ASP A 142 8.95 -6.34 9.11
C ASP A 142 8.59 -7.81 8.77
N SER A 143 8.43 -8.66 9.78
CA SER A 143 8.01 -10.06 9.58
C SER A 143 6.62 -10.16 8.95
N SER A 144 5.66 -9.30 9.35
CA SER A 144 4.32 -9.29 8.75
C SER A 144 4.35 -8.92 7.27
N ARG A 145 5.23 -7.99 6.89
CA ARG A 145 5.43 -7.57 5.49
C ARG A 145 6.03 -8.70 4.67
N GLN A 146 7.03 -9.38 5.22
CA GLN A 146 7.64 -10.54 4.58
C GLN A 146 6.61 -11.67 4.39
N ALA A 147 5.82 -11.99 5.41
CA ALA A 147 4.78 -13.01 5.35
C ALA A 147 3.79 -12.73 4.22
N ARG A 148 3.31 -11.47 4.13
CA ARG A 148 2.40 -11.04 3.07
C ARG A 148 3.03 -11.14 1.68
N SER A 149 4.26 -10.66 1.52
CA SER A 149 4.96 -10.70 0.23
C SER A 149 5.09 -12.14 -0.28
N LEU A 150 5.50 -13.07 0.59
CA LEU A 150 5.66 -14.48 0.24
C LEU A 150 4.31 -15.15 -0.10
N ALA A 151 3.24 -14.79 0.61
CA ALA A 151 1.89 -15.30 0.29
C ALA A 151 1.39 -14.78 -1.07
N GLU A 152 1.65 -13.51 -1.38
CA GLU A 152 1.32 -12.91 -2.68
C GLU A 152 2.15 -13.53 -3.80
N ASP A 153 3.46 -13.72 -3.61
CA ASP A 153 4.35 -14.38 -4.57
C ASP A 153 3.90 -15.81 -4.88
N ALA A 154 3.49 -16.57 -3.85
CA ALA A 154 2.94 -17.91 -4.00
C ALA A 154 1.62 -17.90 -4.78
N PHE A 155 0.71 -16.98 -4.48
CA PHE A 155 -0.61 -16.91 -5.13
C PHE A 155 -0.52 -16.44 -6.59
N PHE A 156 0.36 -15.47 -6.88
CA PHE A 156 0.55 -14.90 -8.22
C PHE A 156 1.65 -15.60 -9.02
N HIS A 157 2.10 -16.78 -8.58
CA HIS A 157 3.11 -17.53 -9.31
C HIS A 157 2.62 -17.88 -10.73
N PRO A 158 3.45 -17.75 -11.79
CA PRO A 158 3.04 -17.97 -13.18
C PRO A 158 2.37 -19.33 -13.45
N SER A 159 2.79 -20.38 -12.73
CA SER A 159 2.22 -21.72 -12.87
C SER A 159 0.78 -21.81 -12.36
N ILE A 160 0.45 -21.12 -11.26
CA ILE A 160 -0.93 -21.05 -10.74
C ILE A 160 -1.78 -20.13 -11.63
N MET A 161 -1.22 -18.98 -11.99
CA MET A 161 -1.92 -17.98 -12.79
C MET A 161 -2.28 -18.53 -14.17
N SER A 162 -1.36 -19.22 -14.85
CA SER A 162 -1.62 -19.82 -16.18
C SER A 162 -2.75 -20.85 -16.18
N VAL A 163 -2.86 -21.67 -15.13
CA VAL A 163 -3.94 -22.67 -15.01
C VAL A 163 -5.28 -22.00 -14.74
N SER A 164 -5.32 -20.92 -13.97
CA SER A 164 -6.56 -20.15 -13.76
C SER A 164 -7.09 -19.49 -15.05
N TYR A 165 -6.19 -19.14 -15.98
CA TYR A 165 -6.56 -18.57 -17.28
C TYR A 165 -6.82 -19.64 -18.36
N TYR A 166 -6.29 -20.85 -18.22
CA TYR A 166 -6.46 -21.95 -19.18
C TYR A 166 -7.53 -22.93 -18.71
N SER A 167 -8.81 -22.59 -18.91
CA SER A 167 -9.91 -23.51 -18.61
C SER A 167 -9.98 -24.61 -19.69
N PHE A 168 -9.98 -25.87 -19.27
CA PHE A 168 -10.16 -27.02 -20.16
C PHE A 168 -11.44 -26.93 -21.01
N GLU A 169 -12.47 -26.26 -20.50
CA GLU A 169 -13.70 -25.96 -21.24
C GLU A 169 -13.47 -25.14 -22.51
N HIS A 170 -12.48 -24.22 -22.53
CA HIS A 170 -12.12 -23.51 -23.75
C HIS A 170 -11.49 -24.45 -24.78
N CYS A 171 -10.69 -25.42 -24.33
CA CYS A 171 -10.17 -26.45 -25.23
C CYS A 171 -11.31 -27.33 -25.77
N PHE A 172 -12.21 -27.78 -24.90
CA PHE A 172 -13.36 -28.60 -25.33
C PHE A 172 -14.27 -27.83 -26.29
N ALA A 173 -14.57 -26.55 -26.03
CA ALA A 173 -15.39 -25.73 -26.92
C ALA A 173 -14.76 -25.55 -28.32
N VAL A 174 -13.44 -25.38 -28.39
CA VAL A 174 -12.71 -25.26 -29.67
C VAL A 174 -12.71 -26.60 -30.43
N TYR A 175 -12.50 -27.73 -29.73
CA TYR A 175 -12.39 -29.03 -30.39
C TYR A 175 -13.74 -29.71 -30.67
N SER A 176 -14.75 -29.57 -29.81
CA SER A 176 -16.06 -30.22 -29.98
C SER A 176 -16.88 -29.65 -31.15
N VAL A 177 -16.73 -28.36 -31.47
CA VAL A 177 -17.37 -27.77 -32.66
C VAL A 177 -16.79 -28.37 -33.95
N CYS A 178 -15.50 -28.71 -33.98
CA CYS A 178 -14.87 -29.35 -35.14
C CYS A 178 -15.28 -30.82 -35.35
N TYR A 179 -15.69 -31.55 -34.30
CA TYR A 179 -16.11 -32.95 -34.43
C TYR A 179 -17.61 -33.13 -34.67
N SER A 180 -18.42 -32.08 -34.53
CA SER A 180 -19.89 -32.16 -34.68
C SER A 180 -20.38 -31.89 -36.11
N THR A 181 -19.47 -31.57 -37.04
CA THR A 181 -19.75 -31.25 -38.45
C THR A 181 -19.21 -32.28 -39.45
N LEU A 182 -18.76 -33.45 -38.98
CA LEU A 182 -18.45 -34.64 -39.77
C LEU A 182 -19.50 -35.72 -39.53
#